data_AF-A0A943RQ06-F1
#
_entry.id   AF-A0A943RQ06-F1
#
_cell.length_a   1.000
_cell.length_b   1.000
_cell.length_c   1.000
_cell.angle_alpha   90.00
_cell.angle_beta   90.00
_cell.angle_gamma   90.00
#
_symmetry.space_group_name_H-M   'P 1'
#
loop_
_entity.id
_entity.type
_entity.pdbx_description
1 polymer ?
#
loop_
_entity_poly.entity_id
_entity_poly.type
_entity_poly.pdbx_seq_one_letter_code
_entity_poly.pdbx_strand_id
1 'polypeptide(L)'
;MVYRVYVEKKEALANEARALLEDLREFLGIRSLTGIRLLNRYDLENISRELFDYAVKTVLSEPQLDTVSYDPPEGGTVFAVEYLPGQYDQRADSAAQCIQILSQGERPVVRTARVYVLEGTL
;
A
#
# COMPACT_ATOMS: atom_id res chain seq x y z
N MET A 1 8.34 18.14 -2.49
CA MET A 1 8.11 17.12 -3.55
C MET A 1 7.42 15.95 -2.89
N VAL A 2 6.45 15.32 -3.57
CA VAL A 2 5.80 14.11 -3.07
C VAL A 2 6.53 12.90 -3.64
N TYR A 3 6.93 11.97 -2.78
CA TYR A 3 7.41 10.67 -3.19
C TYR A 3 6.33 9.62 -2.91
N ARG A 4 6.07 8.78 -3.90
CA ARG A 4 5.02 7.76 -3.84
C ARG A 4 5.61 6.38 -4.02
N VAL A 5 5.11 5.42 -3.25
CA VAL A 5 5.46 4.00 -3.38
C VAL A 5 4.23 3.13 -3.15
N TYR A 6 4.17 2.03 -3.89
CA TYR A 6 3.17 0.98 -3.76
C TYR A 6 3.85 -0.30 -3.28
N VAL A 7 3.29 -0.92 -2.25
CA VAL A 7 3.84 -2.12 -1.63
C VAL A 7 2.75 -3.17 -1.54
N GLU A 8 2.98 -4.34 -2.14
CA GLU A 8 2.08 -5.48 -2.07
C GLU A 8 2.82 -6.74 -1.64
N LYS A 9 2.11 -7.69 -1.03
CA LYS A 9 2.71 -8.99 -0.71
C LYS A 9 3.03 -9.70 -2.02
N LYS A 10 4.17 -10.37 -2.08
CA LYS A 10 4.52 -11.27 -3.20
C LYS A 10 3.38 -12.26 -3.42
N GLU A 11 3.13 -12.65 -4.66
CA GLU A 11 2.00 -13.49 -5.05
C GLU A 11 1.87 -14.76 -4.20
N ALA A 12 2.99 -15.45 -3.95
CA ALA A 12 3.03 -16.65 -3.12
C ALA A 12 2.62 -16.43 -1.64
N LEU A 13 2.68 -15.19 -1.16
CA LEU A 13 2.43 -14.76 0.21
C LEU A 13 1.15 -13.91 0.35
N ALA A 14 0.43 -13.66 -0.74
CA ALA A 14 -0.76 -12.81 -0.79
C ALA A 14 -2.02 -13.50 -0.23
N ASN A 15 -1.93 -14.05 1.00
CA ASN A 15 -3.00 -14.79 1.66
C ASN A 15 -4.26 -13.93 1.86
N GLU A 16 -4.09 -12.67 2.25
CA GLU A 16 -5.20 -11.74 2.44
C GLU A 16 -5.96 -11.46 1.14
N ALA A 17 -5.23 -11.30 0.02
CA ALA A 17 -5.83 -11.12 -1.29
C ALA A 17 -6.63 -12.37 -1.70
N ARG A 18 -6.08 -13.58 -1.51
CA ARG A 18 -6.77 -14.83 -1.81
C ARG A 18 -8.04 -15.02 -0.99
N ALA A 19 -7.98 -14.79 0.31
CA ALA A 19 -9.15 -14.88 1.19
C ALA A 19 -10.25 -13.88 0.77
N LEU A 20 -9.86 -12.63 0.49
CA LEU A 20 -10.83 -11.63 0.03
C LEU A 20 -11.43 -11.99 -1.34
N LEU A 21 -10.65 -12.56 -2.27
CA LEU A 21 -11.19 -13.04 -3.54
C LEU A 21 -12.25 -14.13 -3.34
N GLU A 22 -11.98 -15.08 -2.44
CA GLU A 22 -12.93 -16.14 -2.09
C GLU A 22 -14.22 -15.54 -1.50
N ASP A 23 -14.12 -14.61 -0.55
CA ASP A 23 -15.27 -13.93 0.03
C ASP A 23 -16.08 -13.15 -1.02
N LEU A 24 -15.43 -12.41 -1.92
CA LEU A 24 -16.12 -11.68 -2.99
C LEU A 24 -16.87 -12.62 -3.95
N ARG A 25 -16.32 -13.80 -4.22
CA ARG A 25 -16.92 -14.78 -5.14
C ARG A 25 -18.03 -15.59 -4.50
N GLU A 26 -17.80 -16.10 -3.29
CA GLU A 26 -18.71 -17.04 -2.62
C GLU A 26 -19.77 -16.32 -1.80
N PHE A 27 -19.40 -15.27 -1.06
CA PHE A 27 -20.35 -14.56 -0.20
C PHE A 27 -21.10 -13.47 -0.96
N LEU A 28 -20.41 -12.63 -1.74
CA LEU A 28 -21.05 -11.57 -2.53
C LEU A 28 -21.52 -12.04 -3.91
N GLY A 29 -21.15 -13.25 -4.34
CA GLY A 29 -21.63 -13.85 -5.59
C GLY A 29 -20.95 -13.34 -6.86
N ILE A 30 -19.85 -12.58 -6.76
CA ILE A 30 -19.15 -11.96 -7.91
C ILE A 30 -18.20 -12.99 -8.55
N ARG A 31 -18.76 -14.09 -9.06
CA ARG A 31 -18.00 -15.26 -9.53
C ARG A 31 -17.08 -15.00 -10.73
N SER A 32 -17.33 -13.91 -11.46
CA SER A 32 -16.58 -13.45 -12.63
C SER A 32 -15.23 -12.81 -12.29
N LEU A 33 -14.97 -12.50 -11.01
CA LEU A 33 -13.64 -12.11 -10.55
C LEU A 33 -12.66 -13.28 -10.69
N THR A 34 -11.53 -13.01 -11.32
CA THR A 34 -10.43 -13.97 -11.54
C THR A 34 -9.24 -13.72 -10.63
N GLY A 35 -9.11 -12.49 -10.12
CA GLY A 35 -7.96 -12.09 -9.31
C GLY A 35 -8.23 -10.82 -8.52
N ILE A 36 -7.44 -10.63 -7.48
CA ILE A 36 -7.38 -9.38 -6.72
C ILE A 36 -5.95 -9.14 -6.25
N ARG A 37 -5.50 -7.89 -6.34
CA ARG A 37 -4.26 -7.43 -5.71
C ARG A 37 -4.57 -6.35 -4.70
N LEU A 38 -3.83 -6.38 -3.59
CA LEU A 38 -3.98 -5.45 -2.47
C LEU A 38 -2.64 -4.75 -2.27
N LEU A 39 -2.59 -3.47 -2.58
CA LEU A 39 -1.39 -2.65 -2.43
C LEU A 39 -1.60 -1.62 -1.33
N ASN A 40 -0.55 -1.35 -0.55
CA ASN A 40 -0.46 -0.19 0.30
C ASN A 40 0.26 0.92 -0.47
N ARG A 41 -0.41 2.06 -0.67
CA ARG A 41 0.19 3.27 -1.20
C ARG A 41 0.68 4.13 -0.05
N TYR A 42 1.91 4.62 -0.13
CA TYR A 42 2.45 5.63 0.77
C TYR A 42 2.86 6.86 -0.04
N ASP A 43 2.38 8.02 0.40
CA ASP A 43 2.77 9.33 -0.12
C ASP A 43 3.53 10.07 0.97
N LEU A 44 4.78 10.45 0.69
CA LEU A 44 5.67 11.10 1.63
C LEU A 44 6.08 12.50 1.14
N GLU A 45 6.04 13.47 2.06
CA GLU A 45 6.53 14.83 1.84
C GLU A 45 7.51 15.24 2.95
N ASN A 46 8.28 16.31 2.69
CA ASN A 46 9.32 16.84 3.58
C ASN A 46 10.41 15.81 3.93
N ILE A 47 10.85 15.07 2.92
CA ILE A 47 11.85 14.01 3.02
C ILE A 47 12.84 14.12 1.86
N SER A 48 14.11 13.77 2.07
CA SER A 48 15.07 13.70 0.96
C SER A 48 14.86 12.43 0.13
N ARG A 49 15.37 12.42 -1.11
CA ARG A 49 15.30 11.24 -1.97
C ARG A 49 16.02 10.05 -1.35
N GLU A 50 17.21 10.27 -0.77
CA GLU A 50 18.01 9.21 -0.16
C GLU A 50 17.28 8.59 1.04
N LEU A 51 16.68 9.43 1.89
CA LEU A 51 15.93 8.96 3.05
C LEU A 51 14.65 8.24 2.65
N PHE A 52 13.96 8.70 1.59
CA PHE A 52 12.82 7.98 1.02
C PHE A 52 13.22 6.58 0.53
N ASP A 53 14.26 6.46 -0.30
CA ASP A 53 14.72 5.18 -0.83
C ASP A 53 15.15 4.21 0.29
N TYR A 54 15.71 4.75 1.38
CA TYR A 54 16.07 3.96 2.56
C TYR A 54 14.84 3.54 3.38
N ALA A 55 13.88 4.44 3.59
CA ALA A 55 12.63 4.17 4.30
C ALA A 55 11.77 3.13 3.58
N VAL A 56 11.76 3.13 2.25
CA VAL A 56 11.08 2.10 1.44
C VAL A 56 11.52 0.69 1.83
N LYS A 57 12.83 0.47 2.04
CA LYS A 57 13.41 -0.84 2.33
C LYS A 57 13.35 -1.27 3.79
N THR A 58 13.12 -0.33 4.70
CA THR A 58 13.27 -0.56 6.15
C THR A 58 11.99 -0.33 6.95
N VAL A 59 11.11 0.57 6.50
CA VAL A 59 9.88 0.96 7.21
C VAL A 59 8.64 0.64 6.39
N LEU A 60 8.65 0.95 5.09
CA LEU A 60 7.44 0.87 4.26
C LEU A 60 7.21 -0.50 3.63
N SER A 61 8.24 -1.35 3.60
CA SER A 61 8.16 -2.71 3.07
C SER A 61 9.06 -3.68 3.83
N GLU A 62 8.73 -4.96 3.72
CA GLU A 62 9.55 -6.10 4.12
C GLU A 62 10.09 -6.76 2.83
N PRO A 63 11.35 -6.52 2.41
CA PRO A 63 11.84 -6.93 1.09
C PRO A 63 11.74 -8.44 0.79
N GLN A 64 11.73 -9.27 1.83
CA GLN A 64 11.56 -10.72 1.70
C GLN A 64 10.11 -11.11 1.38
N LEU A 65 9.13 -10.33 1.85
CA LEU A 65 7.71 -10.64 1.74
C LEU A 65 6.97 -9.80 0.68
N ASP A 66 7.51 -8.62 0.36
CA ASP A 66 6.81 -7.62 -0.43
C ASP A 66 7.47 -7.35 -1.78
N THR A 67 6.66 -6.91 -2.73
CA THR A 67 7.05 -6.31 -4.00
C THR A 67 6.79 -4.81 -3.91
N VAL A 68 7.77 -4.02 -4.35
CA VAL A 68 7.72 -2.55 -4.33
C VAL A 68 7.63 -2.04 -5.77
N SER A 69 6.67 -1.15 -6.04
CA SER A 69 6.51 -0.43 -7.30
C SER A 69 6.43 1.08 -7.04
N TYR A 70 6.84 1.89 -8.01
CA TYR A 70 6.72 3.35 -7.96
C TYR A 70 5.63 3.87 -8.90
N ASP A 71 5.23 3.05 -9.86
CA ASP A 71 4.14 3.34 -10.78
C ASP A 71 2.80 2.84 -10.20
N PRO A 72 1.69 3.55 -10.46
CA PRO A 72 0.37 3.09 -10.08
C PRO A 72 0.10 1.70 -10.65
N PRO A 73 -0.64 0.83 -9.93
CA PRO A 73 -0.97 -0.48 -10.46
C PRO A 73 -1.85 -0.34 -11.69
N GLU A 74 -1.51 -1.11 -12.72
CA GLU A 74 -2.28 -1.21 -13.94
C GLU A 74 -3.04 -2.54 -13.99
N GLY A 75 -4.04 -2.60 -14.87
CA GLY A 75 -4.88 -3.77 -15.10
C GLY A 75 -6.16 -3.75 -14.26
N GLY A 76 -7.22 -4.37 -14.79
CA GLY A 76 -8.48 -4.54 -14.08
C GLY A 76 -9.19 -3.24 -13.71
N THR A 77 -10.10 -3.33 -12.72
CA THR A 77 -10.74 -2.17 -12.10
C THR A 77 -9.99 -1.80 -10.84
N VAL A 78 -9.51 -0.55 -10.78
CA VAL A 78 -8.67 -0.06 -9.67
C VAL A 78 -9.42 0.98 -8.86
N PHE A 79 -9.43 0.83 -7.55
CA PHE A 79 -9.91 1.85 -6.63
C PHE A 79 -9.06 1.89 -5.35
N ALA A 80 -9.10 3.03 -4.67
CA ALA A 80 -8.35 3.23 -3.43
C ALA A 80 -9.29 3.61 -2.29
N VAL A 81 -8.96 3.14 -1.09
CA VAL A 81 -9.63 3.50 0.17
C VAL A 81 -8.61 4.21 1.04
N GLU A 82 -8.95 5.40 1.51
CA GLU A 82 -8.10 6.22 2.37
C GLU A 82 -8.91 6.82 3.52
N TYR A 83 -8.21 7.21 4.59
CA TYR A 83 -8.80 7.90 5.71
C TYR A 83 -9.28 9.30 5.30
N LEU A 84 -10.47 9.68 5.75
CA LEU A 84 -11.00 11.01 5.49
C LEU A 84 -10.22 12.07 6.29
N PRO A 85 -10.22 13.34 5.81
CA PRO A 85 -9.65 14.44 6.58
C PRO A 85 -10.21 14.49 8.01
N GLY A 86 -9.31 14.52 9.00
CA GLY A 86 -9.66 14.52 10.42
C GLY A 86 -9.75 13.12 11.07
N GLN A 87 -9.71 12.03 10.29
CA GLN A 87 -9.57 10.68 10.84
C GLN A 87 -8.11 10.35 11.15
N TYR A 88 -7.92 9.54 12.19
CA TYR A 88 -6.60 9.05 12.57
C TYR A 88 -6.19 7.86 11.71
N ASP A 89 -5.13 8.04 10.92
CA ASP A 89 -4.47 6.98 10.16
C ASP A 89 -3.28 6.44 10.96
N GLN A 90 -3.50 5.31 11.65
CA GLN A 90 -2.46 4.67 12.45
C GLN A 90 -1.24 4.24 11.62
N ARG A 91 -1.45 3.84 10.35
CA ARG A 91 -0.37 3.38 9.49
C ARG A 91 0.50 4.56 9.04
N ALA A 92 -0.13 5.67 8.65
CA ALA A 92 0.59 6.90 8.33
C ALA A 92 1.38 7.41 9.55
N ASP A 93 0.74 7.47 10.72
CA ASP A 93 1.36 7.97 11.94
C ASP A 93 2.59 7.12 12.35
N SER A 94 2.43 5.80 12.35
CA SER A 94 3.50 4.85 12.65
C SER A 94 4.66 4.96 11.67
N ALA A 95 4.39 5.03 10.36
CA ALA A 95 5.43 5.17 9.34
C ALA A 95 6.21 6.49 9.52
N ALA A 96 5.50 7.61 9.74
CA ALA A 96 6.11 8.90 9.97
C ALA A 96 7.01 8.90 11.22
N GLN A 97 6.55 8.26 12.30
CA GLN A 97 7.31 8.15 13.55
C GLN A 97 8.57 7.28 13.38
N CYS A 98 8.46 6.13 12.71
CA CYS A 98 9.61 5.27 12.43
C CYS A 98 10.67 5.99 11.59
N ILE A 99 10.26 6.72 10.55
CA ILE A 99 11.20 7.48 9.71
C ILE A 99 11.85 8.62 10.49
N GLN A 100 11.11 9.31 11.35
CA GLN A 100 11.67 10.35 12.21
C GLN A 100 12.75 9.79 13.15
N ILE A 101 12.47 8.67 13.82
CA ILE A 101 13.43 8.02 14.72
C ILE A 101 14.68 7.58 13.94
N LEU A 102 14.48 6.97 12.78
CA LEU A 102 15.55 6.44 11.95
C LEU A 102 16.45 7.54 11.35
N SER A 103 15.87 8.69 11.00
CA SER A 103 16.62 9.82 10.42
C SER A 103 17.20 10.77 11.46
N GLN A 104 16.67 10.77 12.69
CA GLN A 104 16.90 11.80 13.71
C GLN A 104 16.61 13.23 13.19
N GLY A 105 15.77 13.33 12.16
CA GLY A 105 15.43 14.58 11.49
C GLY A 105 14.01 15.05 11.78
N GLU A 106 13.52 15.92 10.90
CA GLU A 106 12.12 16.34 10.92
C GLU A 106 11.19 15.17 10.60
N ARG A 107 10.00 15.18 11.19
CA ARG A 107 8.98 14.17 10.93
C ARG A 107 8.41 14.38 9.52
N PRO A 108 8.52 13.41 8.60
CA PRO A 108 7.92 13.55 7.28
C PRO A 108 6.39 13.52 7.39
N VAL A 109 5.73 14.14 6.43
CA VAL A 109 4.28 13.96 6.27
C VAL A 109 4.07 12.67 5.51
N VAL A 110 3.24 11.78 6.06
CA VAL A 110 2.89 10.51 5.42
C VAL A 110 1.37 10.45 5.22
N ARG A 111 0.94 10.05 4.03
CA ARG A 111 -0.45 9.66 3.75
C ARG A 111 -0.46 8.23 3.24
N THR A 112 -1.47 7.47 3.63
CA THR A 112 -1.63 6.10 3.16
C THR A 112 -2.98 5.86 2.52
N ALA A 113 -3.00 4.93 1.56
CA ALA A 113 -4.23 4.40 1.00
C ALA A 113 -4.07 2.91 0.75
N ARG A 114 -5.17 2.18 0.85
CA ARG A 114 -5.23 0.79 0.41
C ARG A 114 -5.82 0.74 -1.00
N VAL A 115 -5.05 0.20 -1.93
CA VAL A 115 -5.40 0.12 -3.35
C VAL A 115 -5.81 -1.31 -3.67
N TYR A 116 -6.97 -1.43 -4.30
CA TYR A 116 -7.55 -2.68 -4.75
C TYR A 116 -7.50 -2.72 -6.27
N VAL A 117 -6.98 -3.81 -6.81
CA VAL A 117 -6.98 -4.09 -8.25
C VAL A 117 -7.82 -5.34 -8.45
N LEU A 118 -9.00 -5.19 -9.03
CA LEU A 118 -9.92 -6.30 -9.31
C LEU A 118 -9.74 -6.77 -10.74
N GLU A 119 -9.44 -8.05 -10.91
CA GLU A 119 -9.29 -8.69 -12.20
C GLU A 119 -10.49 -9.57 -12.52
N GLY A 120 -10.92 -9.57 -13.77
CA GLY A 120 -12.12 -10.26 -14.24
C GLY A 120 -13.12 -9.28 -14.87
N THR A 121 -14.30 -9.79 -15.20
CA THR A 121 -15.39 -8.95 -15.71
C THR A 121 -16.30 -8.56 -14.54
N LEU A 122 -16.39 -7.28 -14.23
CA LEU A 122 -17.26 -6.75 -13.19
C LEU A 122 -18.69 -6.52 -13.69
#